data_AF-A0A2N0Q1L2-F1
#
_entry.id   AF-A0A2N0Q1L2-F1
#
_cell.length_a   1.000
_cell.length_b   1.000
_cell.length_c   1.000
_cell.angle_alpha   90.00
_cell.angle_beta   90.00
_cell.angle_gamma   90.00
#
_symmetry.space_group_name_H-M   'P 1'
#
loop_
_entity.id
_entity.type
_entity.pdbx_description
1 polymer ?
#
loop_
_entity_poly.entity_id
_entity_poly.type
_entity_poly.pdbx_seq_one_letter_code
_entity_poly.pdbx_strand_id
1 'polypeptide(L)'
;MFKNCTECNRIIFSEINANCYQCCKLRSIPLSGNKVVDDFIRRYTLVNGEVCIEFVPFDKFKDVKYIGEGGFSRVYSATWKEGPIANWNDEKQKYVRHENINLTIPFL
;
A
#
# COMPACT_ATOMS: atom_id res chain seq x y z
N MET A 1 -30.61 5.24 4.33
CA MET A 1 -30.89 4.89 2.91
C MET A 1 -29.76 4.05 2.33
N PHE A 2 -30.02 3.00 1.55
CA PHE A 2 -28.96 2.22 0.89
C PHE A 2 -28.53 2.90 -0.40
N LYS A 3 -27.22 3.07 -0.61
CA LYS A 3 -26.66 3.57 -1.88
C LYS A 3 -25.56 2.62 -2.34
N ASN A 4 -25.25 2.66 -3.64
CA ASN A 4 -24.11 1.94 -4.19
C ASN A 4 -22.90 2.89 -4.24
N CYS A 5 -21.74 2.37 -3.88
CA CYS A 5 -20.47 3.05 -4.12
C CYS A 5 -20.28 3.28 -5.62
N THR A 6 -19.93 4.49 -6.03
CA THR A 6 -19.80 4.83 -7.45
C THR A 6 -18.60 4.17 -8.15
N GLU A 7 -17.61 3.68 -7.39
CA GLU A 7 -16.42 3.01 -7.95
C GLU A 7 -16.54 1.47 -8.01
N CYS A 8 -17.06 0.84 -6.96
CA CYS A 8 -17.11 -0.63 -6.86
C CYS A 8 -18.52 -1.22 -6.82
N ASN A 9 -19.56 -0.39 -6.90
CA ASN A 9 -20.98 -0.78 -6.86
C ASN A 9 -21.42 -1.58 -5.62
N ARG A 10 -20.59 -1.67 -4.58
CA ARG A 10 -20.99 -2.27 -3.31
C ARG A 10 -21.96 -1.38 -2.56
N ILE A 11 -22.90 -2.00 -1.87
CA ILE A 11 -23.87 -1.31 -1.01
C ILE A 11 -23.12 -0.65 0.16
N ILE A 12 -23.40 0.63 0.39
CA ILE A 12 -22.90 1.42 1.51
C ILE A 12 -24.05 1.88 2.40
N PHE A 13 -23.76 1.96 3.70
CA PHE A 13 -24.71 2.34 4.75
C PHE A 13 -24.58 3.82 5.16
N SER A 14 -23.77 4.60 4.45
CA SER A 14 -23.50 6.01 4.73
C SER A 14 -24.15 6.91 3.69
N GLU A 15 -24.74 8.02 4.14
CA GLU A 15 -25.33 9.06 3.28
C GLU A 15 -24.33 10.17 2.92
N ILE A 16 -23.16 10.18 3.56
CA ILE A 16 -22.19 11.28 3.53
C ILE A 16 -21.20 11.13 2.34
N ASN A 17 -20.81 9.89 2.00
CA ASN A 17 -19.79 9.65 0.98
C ASN A 17 -20.37 8.89 -0.23
N ALA A 18 -20.06 9.37 -1.45
CA ALA A 18 -20.40 8.66 -2.69
C ALA A 18 -19.62 7.34 -2.88
N ASN A 19 -18.50 7.19 -2.16
CA ASN A 19 -17.62 6.03 -2.22
C ASN A 19 -17.62 5.24 -0.91
N CYS A 20 -17.44 3.92 -1.01
CA CYS A 20 -17.23 3.08 0.16
C CYS A 20 -15.84 3.34 0.76
N TYR A 21 -15.72 3.00 2.03
CA TYR A 21 -14.49 3.15 2.80
C TYR A 21 -13.26 2.51 2.12
N GLN A 22 -13.43 1.34 1.49
CA GLN A 22 -12.34 0.64 0.82
C GLN A 22 -11.87 1.36 -0.44
N CYS A 23 -12.78 1.95 -1.22
CA CYS A 23 -12.45 2.76 -2.38
C CYS A 23 -11.72 4.06 -1.97
N CYS A 24 -12.12 4.69 -0.85
CA CYS A 24 -11.39 5.83 -0.30
C CYS A 24 -9.94 5.48 0.08
N LYS A 25 -9.75 4.33 0.74
CA LYS A 25 -8.43 3.78 1.08
C LYS A 25 -7.56 3.54 -0.16
N LEU A 26 -8.11 2.84 -1.15
CA LEU A 26 -7.42 2.52 -2.41
C LEU A 26 -6.84 3.75 -3.12
N ARG A 27 -7.55 4.87 -3.12
CA ARG A 27 -7.09 6.13 -3.75
C ARG A 27 -5.80 6.69 -3.13
N SER A 28 -5.49 6.30 -1.90
CA SER A 28 -4.30 6.74 -1.18
C SER A 28 -3.14 5.76 -1.25
N ILE A 29 -3.30 4.61 -1.93
CA ILE A 29 -2.25 3.61 -2.09
C ILE A 29 -1.46 3.92 -3.37
N PRO A 30 -0.12 4.03 -3.29
CA PRO A 30 0.72 4.11 -4.48
C PRO A 30 0.55 2.87 -5.35
N LEU A 31 0.27 3.08 -6.63
CA LEU A 31 0.23 2.02 -7.63
C LEU A 31 1.60 1.92 -8.33
N SER A 32 1.92 0.72 -8.79
CA SER A 32 3.17 0.40 -9.46
C SER A 32 3.20 0.85 -10.93
N GLY A 33 2.01 1.04 -11.54
CA GLY A 33 1.86 1.22 -12.98
C GLY A 33 1.87 -0.10 -13.77
N ASN A 34 2.17 -1.23 -13.12
CA ASN A 34 2.02 -2.55 -13.69
C ASN A 34 0.60 -3.07 -13.42
N LYS A 35 -0.17 -3.29 -14.49
CA LYS A 35 -1.58 -3.70 -14.38
C LYS A 35 -1.79 -4.96 -13.53
N VAL A 36 -0.91 -5.95 -13.62
CA VAL A 36 -1.06 -7.21 -12.86
C VAL A 36 -0.85 -6.97 -11.36
N VAL A 37 0.19 -6.22 -11.00
CA VAL A 37 0.48 -5.85 -9.61
C VAL A 37 -0.61 -4.95 -9.05
N ASP A 38 -1.03 -3.95 -9.82
CA ASP A 38 -2.05 -2.98 -9.41
C ASP A 38 -3.42 -3.64 -9.23
N ASP A 39 -3.80 -4.58 -10.11
CA ASP A 39 -5.02 -5.36 -9.98
C ASP A 39 -4.98 -6.26 -8.72
N PHE A 40 -3.82 -6.83 -8.40
CA PHE A 40 -3.63 -7.61 -7.18
C PHE A 40 -3.81 -6.75 -5.92
N ILE A 41 -3.14 -5.59 -5.84
CA ILE A 41 -3.26 -4.63 -4.74
C ILE A 41 -4.72 -4.19 -4.59
N ARG A 42 -5.38 -3.82 -5.69
CA ARG A 42 -6.77 -3.38 -5.71
C ARG A 42 -7.71 -4.44 -5.16
N ARG A 43 -7.61 -5.68 -5.66
CA ARG A 43 -8.46 -6.79 -5.22
C ARG A 43 -8.23 -7.10 -3.75
N TYR A 44 -6.98 -7.13 -3.30
CA TYR A 44 -6.69 -7.43 -1.91
C TYR A 44 -7.27 -6.39 -0.97
N THR A 45 -7.01 -5.09 -1.18
CA THR A 45 -7.56 -4.02 -0.32
C THR A 45 -9.10 -3.96 -0.38
N LEU A 46 -9.72 -4.23 -1.54
CA LEU A 46 -11.18 -4.29 -1.63
C LEU A 46 -11.77 -5.44 -0.80
N VAL A 47 -11.14 -6.61 -0.79
CA VAL A 47 -11.65 -7.77 -0.05
C VAL A 47 -11.28 -7.67 1.44
N ASN A 48 -10.05 -7.24 1.72
CA ASN A 48 -9.45 -7.26 3.03
C ASN A 48 -9.22 -5.82 3.51
N GLY A 49 -10.28 -5.23 4.06
CA GLY A 49 -10.33 -3.81 4.40
C GLY A 49 -9.52 -3.37 5.63
N GLU A 50 -8.95 -4.35 6.33
CA GLU A 50 -8.11 -4.15 7.52
C GLU A 50 -6.62 -4.12 7.16
N VAL A 51 -6.19 -4.91 6.18
CA VAL A 51 -4.79 -5.04 5.79
C VAL A 51 -4.56 -4.48 4.40
N CYS A 52 -3.70 -3.47 4.32
CA CYS A 52 -3.32 -2.83 3.07
C CYS A 52 -2.03 -3.45 2.53
N ILE A 53 -2.03 -3.84 1.25
CA ILE A 53 -0.79 -4.13 0.52
C ILE A 53 -0.33 -2.83 -0.14
N GLU A 54 0.96 -2.55 -0.05
CA GLU A 54 1.57 -1.36 -0.65
C GLU A 54 2.67 -1.76 -1.63
N PHE A 55 2.69 -1.08 -2.78
CA PHE A 55 3.83 -1.09 -3.67
C PHE A 55 4.83 0.00 -3.28
N VAL A 56 6.11 -0.36 -3.16
CA VAL A 56 7.18 0.57 -2.79
C VAL A 56 8.17 0.66 -3.95
N PRO A 57 8.25 1.82 -4.64
CA PRO A 57 9.23 1.98 -5.70
C PRO A 57 10.65 2.07 -5.14
N PHE A 58 11.62 1.61 -5.91
CA PHE A 58 13.00 1.43 -5.45
C PHE A 58 13.67 2.75 -5.02
N ASP A 59 13.26 3.88 -5.59
CA ASP A 59 13.76 5.23 -5.28
C ASP A 59 13.38 5.73 -3.86
N LYS A 60 12.45 5.04 -3.18
CA LYS A 60 12.09 5.29 -1.77
C LYS A 60 13.12 4.74 -0.78
N PHE A 61 14.02 3.89 -1.24
CA PHE A 61 15.12 3.38 -0.44
C PHE A 61 16.35 4.31 -0.55
N LYS A 62 17.08 4.47 0.55
CA LYS A 62 18.41 5.13 0.60
C LYS A 62 19.41 4.23 1.29
N ASP A 63 20.67 4.63 1.24
CA ASP A 63 21.77 3.93 1.93
C ASP A 63 21.83 2.45 1.53
N VAL A 64 21.51 2.15 0.27
CA VAL A 64 21.45 0.78 -0.25
C VAL A 64 22.88 0.24 -0.32
N LYS A 65 23.18 -0.78 0.49
CA LYS A 65 24.52 -1.37 0.62
C LYS A 65 24.43 -2.87 0.46
N TYR A 66 25.30 -3.43 -0.37
CA TYR A 66 25.45 -4.87 -0.49
C TYR A 66 25.96 -5.46 0.84
N ILE A 67 25.33 -6.53 1.31
CA ILE A 67 25.71 -7.21 2.56
C ILE A 67 26.09 -8.68 2.37
N GLY A 68 25.81 -9.27 1.20
CA GLY A 68 26.20 -10.64 0.89
C GLY A 68 25.38 -11.23 -0.24
N GLU A 69 25.80 -12.41 -0.72
CA GLU A 69 25.08 -13.18 -1.72
C GLU A 69 25.07 -14.65 -1.32
N GLY A 70 23.97 -15.32 -1.66
CA GLY A 70 23.82 -16.77 -1.50
C GLY A 70 23.32 -17.38 -2.79
N GLY A 71 22.98 -18.67 -2.78
CA GLY A 71 22.60 -19.42 -3.98
C GLY A 71 21.38 -18.91 -4.75
N PHE A 72 20.59 -17.97 -4.18
CA PHE A 72 19.32 -17.53 -4.78
C PHE A 72 19.20 -16.01 -4.98
N SER A 73 20.08 -15.19 -4.39
CA SER A 73 19.94 -13.73 -4.46
C SER A 73 21.17 -13.01 -3.94
N ARG A 74 21.36 -11.77 -4.40
CA ARG A 74 22.18 -10.78 -3.70
C ARG A 74 21.31 -10.09 -2.65
N VAL A 75 21.88 -9.84 -1.49
CA VAL A 75 21.18 -9.25 -0.35
C VAL A 75 21.78 -7.89 -0.05
N TYR A 76 20.91 -6.91 0.14
CA TYR A 76 21.29 -5.53 0.42
C TYR A 76 20.61 -5.06 1.70
N SER A 77 21.30 -4.23 2.49
CA SER A 77 20.66 -3.40 3.50
C SER A 77 20.24 -2.08 2.87
N ALA A 78 19.13 -1.52 3.34
CA ALA A 78 18.64 -0.22 2.88
C ALA A 78 17.80 0.45 3.96
N THR A 79 17.69 1.77 3.90
CA THR A 79 16.74 2.53 4.72
C THR A 79 15.52 2.90 3.88
N TRP A 80 14.31 2.50 4.29
CA TRP A 80 13.08 2.99 3.69
C TRP A 80 12.69 4.33 4.31
N LYS A 81 12.80 5.42 3.54
CA LYS A 81 12.66 6.81 4.05
C LYS A 81 11.28 7.11 4.65
N GLU A 82 10.24 6.57 4.04
CA GLU A 82 8.84 6.89 4.37
C GLU A 82 8.22 5.87 5.35
N GLY A 83 9.00 4.87 5.79
CA GLY A 83 8.53 3.77 6.65
C GLY A 83 7.45 2.91 6.00
N PRO A 84 6.85 1.93 6.68
CA PRO A 84 5.61 1.27 6.23
C PRO A 84 4.35 2.06 6.59
N ILE A 85 3.24 1.80 5.88
CA ILE A 85 1.91 2.22 6.32
C ILE A 85 1.61 1.64 7.72
N ALA A 86 1.17 2.50 8.64
CA ALA A 86 0.81 2.13 10.00
C ALA A 86 -0.70 1.89 10.12
N ASN A 87 -1.49 2.93 9.85
CA ASN A 87 -2.93 2.91 9.99
C ASN A 87 -3.59 3.97 9.10
N TRP A 88 -4.91 3.84 8.93
CA TRP A 88 -5.71 4.82 8.21
C TRP A 88 -6.21 5.91 9.17
N ASN A 89 -6.08 7.18 8.80
CA ASN A 89 -6.68 8.30 9.52
C ASN A 89 -8.00 8.68 8.86
N ASP A 90 -9.11 8.43 9.55
CA ASP A 90 -10.46 8.68 9.02
C ASP A 90 -10.76 10.17 8.83
N GLU A 91 -10.22 11.07 9.65
CA GLU A 91 -10.45 12.51 9.52
C GLU A 91 -9.75 13.09 8.30
N LYS A 92 -8.49 12.69 8.09
CA LYS A 92 -7.65 13.16 6.98
C LYS A 92 -7.87 12.37 5.69
N GLN A 93 -8.58 11.24 5.77
CA GLN A 93 -8.78 10.29 4.66
C GLN A 93 -7.45 9.92 3.99
N LYS A 94 -6.43 9.60 4.79
CA LYS A 94 -5.07 9.27 4.33
C LYS A 94 -4.41 8.24 5.26
N TYR A 95 -3.47 7.49 4.71
CA TYR A 95 -2.61 6.61 5.51
C TYR A 95 -1.56 7.40 6.29
N VAL A 96 -1.43 7.06 7.57
CA VAL A 96 -0.31 7.43 8.42
C VAL A 96 0.77 6.38 8.26
N ARG A 97 2.02 6.82 8.33
CA ARG A 97 3.19 5.98 8.10
C ARG A 97 4.04 5.94 9.37
N HIS A 98 4.73 4.82 9.57
CA HIS A 98 5.78 4.74 10.57
C HIS A 98 7.00 5.59 10.16
N GLU A 99 7.92 5.78 11.11
CA GLU A 99 9.20 6.40 10.83
C GLU A 99 10.05 5.54 9.86
N ASN A 100 11.15 6.09 9.38
CA ASN A 100 12.05 5.36 8.50
C ASN A 100 12.58 4.10 9.18
N ILE A 101 12.72 3.02 8.41
CA ILE A 101 13.21 1.74 8.93
C ILE A 101 14.38 1.21 8.10
N ASN A 102 15.31 0.54 8.78
CA ASN A 102 16.36 -0.22 8.13
C ASN A 102 15.82 -1.61 7.78
N LEU A 103 16.04 -2.03 6.55
CA LEU A 103 15.52 -3.26 5.99
C LEU A 103 16.63 -4.04 5.29
N THR A 104 16.41 -5.34 5.18
CA THR A 104 17.19 -6.22 4.32
C THR A 104 16.32 -6.57 3.11
N ILE A 105 16.79 -6.24 1.91
CA ILE A 105 16.07 -6.42 0.65
C ILE A 105 16.82 -7.45 -0.23
N PRO A 106 16.19 -8.57 -0.59
CA PRO A 106 16.76 -9.51 -1.56
C PRO A 106 16.56 -9.00 -2.99
N PHE A 107 17.58 -9.13 -3.82
CA PHE A 107 17.54 -8.91 -5.26
C PHE A 107 17.80 -10.22 -5.99
N LEU A 108 16.82 -10.62 -6.79
CA LEU A 108 16.85 -11.78 -7.69
C LEU A 108 17.45 -11.40 -9.04
#